data_AF-A0A8I1PME7-F1
#
_entry.id   AF-A0A8I1PME7-F1
#
_cell.length_a   1.000
_cell.length_b   1.000
_cell.length_c   1.000
_cell.angle_alpha   90.00
_cell.angle_beta   90.00
_cell.angle_gamma   90.00
#
_symmetry.space_group_name_H-M   'P 1'
#
loop_
_entity.id
_entity.type
_entity.pdbx_description
1 polymer ?
#
loop_
_entity_poly.entity_id
_entity_poly.type
_entity_poly.pdbx_seq_one_letter_code
_entity_poly.pdbx_strand_id
1 'polypeptide(L)'
;MAVVTMKQLLDSGVHFGHQTRRWNPKMKRYILTERNGIYIIDLQQTLSYIDRAYEFVRETVAHGGTIMFVGTKKQAQEAIAEEAGRVNMPYVNQRWLGGMLTNFQTVHKRLQRLKELESMEQTGGFEGRTKKEILMLTREKDKLEKTLGGIRDMSKVPSAVWVVDTKKEHIAVGEARKLGIPVVSILDTNCDPDEVDFPIPGNDDAIRSAALLTKVIARAAADGLMARSARSGGRDGAEGKPEVGSDEPLPEWEQDLLANGGEVGSDGASLSAAGAATEAPNAASAAAPATTSNGTQSAN
;
A
#
# COMPACT_ATOMS: atom_id res chain seq x y z
N MET A 1 14.66 12.41 -9.80
CA MET A 1 14.18 13.37 -8.77
C MET A 1 13.93 12.50 -7.55
N ALA A 2 14.85 12.47 -6.58
CA ALA A 2 14.81 11.46 -5.53
C ALA A 2 13.78 11.84 -4.46
N VAL A 3 12.58 11.26 -4.56
CA VAL A 3 11.49 11.41 -3.56
C VAL A 3 11.87 10.76 -2.23
N VAL A 4 12.82 9.82 -2.24
CA VAL A 4 13.28 9.08 -1.06
C VAL A 4 14.80 9.07 -1.02
N THR A 5 15.35 9.27 0.17
CA THR A 5 16.79 9.19 0.41
C THR A 5 17.24 7.73 0.62
N MET A 6 18.50 7.41 0.29
CA MET A 6 19.06 6.08 0.56
C MET A 6 18.96 5.70 2.04
N LYS A 7 19.10 6.68 2.94
CA LYS A 7 18.96 6.49 4.38
C LYS A 7 17.55 6.00 4.75
N GLN A 8 16.50 6.60 4.19
CA GLN A 8 15.11 6.16 4.40
C GLN A 8 14.87 4.74 3.88
N LEU A 9 15.45 4.35 2.74
CA LEU A 9 15.38 2.98 2.22
C LEU A 9 16.09 1.98 3.15
N LEU A 10 17.19 2.41 3.77
CA LEU A 10 17.94 1.60 4.71
C LEU A 10 17.17 1.42 6.04
N ASP A 11 16.65 2.50 6.61
CA ASP A 11 15.91 2.51 7.88
C ASP A 11 14.59 1.72 7.81
N SER A 12 13.92 1.76 6.65
CA SER A 12 12.68 1.01 6.38
C SER A 12 12.92 -0.48 6.09
N GLY A 13 14.16 -0.88 5.82
CA GLY A 13 14.54 -2.28 5.58
C GLY A 13 14.29 -2.79 4.16
N VAL A 14 14.28 -1.90 3.16
CA VAL A 14 14.08 -2.25 1.73
C VAL A 14 15.23 -3.11 1.18
N HIS A 15 16.43 -2.98 1.76
CA HIS A 15 17.63 -3.67 1.31
C HIS A 15 17.70 -5.15 1.69
N PHE A 16 16.82 -5.63 2.59
CA PHE A 16 16.80 -7.04 2.97
C PHE A 16 16.05 -7.87 1.94
N GLY A 17 16.68 -8.91 1.42
CA GLY A 17 16.01 -9.93 0.62
C GLY A 17 15.65 -11.18 1.42
N HIS A 18 15.44 -12.29 0.71
CA HIS A 18 15.17 -13.59 1.30
C HIS A 18 16.46 -14.39 1.61
N GLN A 19 16.25 -15.55 2.23
CA GLN A 19 17.27 -16.57 2.45
C GLN A 19 17.88 -17.07 1.13
N THR A 20 19.16 -17.41 1.15
CA THR A 20 19.91 -17.84 -0.05
C THR A 20 19.36 -19.06 -0.77
N ARG A 21 18.61 -19.94 -0.08
CA ARG A 21 17.95 -21.10 -0.71
C ARG A 21 16.73 -20.74 -1.57
N ARG A 22 16.18 -19.52 -1.46
CA ARG A 22 14.91 -19.13 -2.10
C ARG A 22 15.08 -18.19 -3.29
N TRP A 23 16.31 -17.84 -3.64
CA TRP A 23 16.59 -16.83 -4.65
C TRP A 23 16.40 -17.33 -6.09
N ASN A 24 16.14 -16.38 -6.99
CA ASN A 24 16.11 -16.58 -8.42
C ASN A 24 17.48 -16.17 -9.02
N PRO A 25 18.16 -17.04 -9.79
CA PRO A 25 19.44 -16.71 -10.43
C PRO A 25 19.44 -15.43 -11.28
N LYS A 26 18.30 -15.07 -11.88
CA LYS A 26 18.17 -13.85 -12.69
C LYS A 26 18.23 -12.57 -11.85
N MET A 27 17.94 -12.65 -10.55
CA MET A 27 18.06 -11.53 -9.62
C MET A 27 19.51 -11.22 -9.24
N LYS A 28 20.50 -12.02 -9.68
CA LYS A 28 21.93 -11.82 -9.38
C LYS A 28 22.41 -10.41 -9.67
N ARG A 29 21.89 -9.75 -10.71
CA ARG A 29 22.26 -8.37 -11.10
C ARG A 29 21.86 -7.31 -10.06
N TYR A 30 20.82 -7.56 -9.26
CA TYR A 30 20.31 -6.63 -8.25
C TYR A 30 20.80 -6.94 -6.83
N ILE A 31 21.42 -8.10 -6.63
CA ILE A 31 21.92 -8.54 -5.33
C ILE A 31 23.36 -8.03 -5.16
N LEU A 32 23.60 -7.31 -4.07
CA LEU A 32 24.91 -6.76 -3.72
C LEU A 32 25.81 -7.79 -3.05
N THR A 33 25.33 -8.41 -1.97
CA THR A 33 26.11 -9.39 -1.19
C THR A 33 25.17 -10.28 -0.37
N GLU A 34 25.72 -11.34 0.21
CA GLU A 34 25.06 -12.15 1.24
C GLU A 34 25.65 -11.81 2.62
N ARG A 35 24.80 -11.73 3.66
CA ARG A 35 25.24 -11.66 5.06
C ARG A 35 24.29 -12.48 5.93
N ASN A 36 24.83 -13.34 6.79
CA ASN A 36 24.05 -14.20 7.70
C ASN A 36 22.98 -15.05 6.98
N GLY A 37 23.27 -15.51 5.76
CA GLY A 37 22.33 -16.31 4.96
C GLY A 37 21.18 -15.54 4.31
N ILE A 38 21.20 -14.20 4.35
CA ILE A 38 20.22 -13.31 3.72
C ILE A 38 20.92 -12.51 2.62
N TYR A 39 20.29 -12.44 1.44
CA TYR A 39 20.77 -11.57 0.37
C TYR A 39 20.43 -10.11 0.63
N ILE A 40 21.40 -9.23 0.36
CA ILE A 40 21.26 -7.79 0.46
C ILE A 40 21.11 -7.22 -0.96
N ILE A 41 20.05 -6.46 -1.17
CA ILE A 41 19.72 -5.82 -2.45
C ILE A 41 20.50 -4.50 -2.58
N ASP A 42 20.97 -4.21 -3.78
CA ASP A 42 21.69 -2.96 -4.08
C ASP A 42 20.75 -1.75 -4.14
N LEU A 43 20.83 -0.90 -3.12
CA LEU A 43 20.00 0.31 -3.01
C LEU A 43 20.32 1.38 -4.07
N GLN A 44 21.53 1.41 -4.64
CA GLN A 44 21.84 2.35 -5.72
C GLN A 44 21.04 2.03 -6.98
N GLN A 45 20.95 0.73 -7.30
CA GLN A 45 20.08 0.26 -8.35
C GLN A 45 18.62 0.54 -8.00
N THR A 46 18.18 0.22 -6.77
CA THR A 46 16.81 0.52 -6.32
C THR A 46 16.42 1.98 -6.57
N LEU A 47 17.27 2.94 -6.20
CA LEU A 47 17.00 4.37 -6.45
C LEU A 47 16.84 4.68 -7.95
N SER A 48 17.73 4.14 -8.79
CA SER A 48 17.67 4.35 -10.24
C SER A 48 16.39 3.78 -10.86
N TYR A 49 15.94 2.63 -10.36
CA TYR A 49 14.71 1.99 -10.82
C TYR A 49 13.44 2.64 -10.26
N ILE A 50 13.50 3.16 -9.02
CA ILE A 50 12.43 3.99 -8.46
C ILE A 50 12.22 5.21 -9.35
N ASP A 51 13.29 5.93 -9.73
CA ASP A 51 13.18 7.12 -10.57
C ASP A 51 12.51 6.79 -11.93
N ARG A 52 12.86 5.67 -12.57
CA ARG A 52 12.22 5.20 -13.81
C ARG A 52 10.75 4.84 -13.63
N ALA A 53 10.43 4.08 -12.59
CA ALA A 53 9.05 3.68 -12.29
C ALA A 53 8.19 4.91 -11.93
N TYR A 54 8.75 5.85 -11.18
CA TYR A 54 8.10 7.09 -10.78
C TYR A 54 7.75 7.94 -11.99
N GLU A 55 8.68 8.12 -12.92
CA GLU A 55 8.46 8.87 -14.16
C GLU A 55 7.35 8.23 -15.01
N PHE A 56 7.41 6.91 -15.21
CA PHE A 56 6.39 6.16 -15.95
C PHE A 56 4.99 6.30 -15.32
N VAL A 57 4.89 6.17 -14.00
CA VAL A 57 3.63 6.30 -13.27
C VAL A 57 3.07 7.71 -13.40
N ARG A 58 3.90 8.73 -13.16
CA ARG A 58 3.51 10.14 -13.29
C ARG A 58 3.03 10.43 -14.70
N GLU A 59 3.74 9.96 -15.72
CA GLU A 59 3.38 10.14 -17.12
C GLU A 59 2.05 9.45 -17.47
N THR A 60 1.87 8.19 -17.06
CA THR A 60 0.64 7.43 -17.32
C THR A 60 -0.59 8.14 -16.74
N VAL A 61 -0.48 8.64 -15.51
CA VAL A 61 -1.58 9.33 -14.83
C VAL A 61 -1.80 10.73 -15.39
N ALA A 62 -0.73 11.45 -15.78
CA ALA A 62 -0.84 12.75 -16.44
C ALA A 62 -1.58 12.67 -17.79
N HIS A 63 -1.43 11.56 -18.52
CA HIS A 63 -2.19 11.26 -19.74
C HIS A 63 -3.63 10.79 -19.47
N GLY A 64 -4.03 10.68 -18.20
CA GLY A 64 -5.36 10.30 -17.78
C GLY A 64 -5.60 8.79 -17.67
N GLY A 65 -4.53 7.99 -17.65
CA GLY A 65 -4.60 6.57 -17.34
C GLY A 65 -4.86 6.31 -15.86
N THR A 66 -5.36 5.11 -15.56
CA THR A 66 -5.59 4.64 -14.18
C THR A 66 -4.55 3.61 -13.79
N ILE A 67 -4.14 3.64 -12.52
CA ILE A 67 -3.20 2.68 -11.96
C ILE A 67 -3.93 1.80 -10.95
N MET A 68 -3.83 0.50 -11.12
CA MET A 68 -4.38 -0.45 -10.16
C MET A 68 -3.32 -0.87 -9.15
N PHE A 69 -3.61 -0.69 -7.86
CA PHE A 69 -2.72 -1.14 -6.79
C PHE A 69 -3.09 -2.55 -6.34
N VAL A 70 -2.13 -3.48 -6.30
CA VAL A 70 -2.38 -4.89 -5.99
C VAL A 70 -1.42 -5.38 -4.92
N GLY A 71 -1.97 -5.94 -3.84
CA GLY A 71 -1.19 -6.67 -2.85
C GLY A 71 -2.09 -7.34 -1.82
N THR A 72 -2.09 -8.66 -1.85
CA THR A 72 -2.89 -9.53 -0.97
C THR A 72 -2.13 -9.97 0.26
N LYS A 73 -0.81 -9.74 0.28
CA LYS A 73 0.09 -10.04 1.39
C LYS A 73 -0.27 -9.19 2.61
N LYS A 74 -0.35 -9.80 3.80
CA LYS A 74 -0.79 -9.14 5.06
C LYS A 74 -0.05 -7.83 5.32
N GLN A 75 1.24 -7.80 5.00
CA GLN A 75 2.12 -6.66 5.22
C GLN A 75 1.87 -5.48 4.26
N ALA A 76 1.17 -5.71 3.15
CA ALA A 76 0.86 -4.71 2.14
C ALA A 76 -0.62 -4.29 2.14
N GLN A 77 -1.54 -5.10 2.69
CA GLN A 77 -2.99 -4.86 2.56
C GLN A 77 -3.44 -3.46 3.03
N GLU A 78 -2.92 -3.02 4.18
CA GLU A 78 -3.30 -1.74 4.80
C GLU A 78 -2.70 -0.57 4.02
N ALA A 79 -1.38 -0.60 3.78
CA ALA A 79 -0.67 0.42 3.01
C ALA A 79 -1.29 0.65 1.63
N ILE A 80 -1.71 -0.42 0.96
CA ILE A 80 -2.34 -0.34 -0.36
C ILE A 80 -3.72 0.30 -0.29
N ALA A 81 -4.55 -0.12 0.67
CA ALA A 81 -5.90 0.42 0.79
C ALA A 81 -5.89 1.90 1.17
N GLU A 82 -5.01 2.29 2.09
CA GLU A 82 -4.87 3.67 2.55
C GLU A 82 -4.33 4.59 1.44
N GLU A 83 -3.18 4.24 0.84
CA GLU A 83 -2.52 5.11 -0.14
C GLU A 83 -3.29 5.18 -1.47
N ALA A 84 -3.87 4.06 -1.93
CA ALA A 84 -4.71 4.07 -3.13
C ALA A 84 -6.04 4.80 -2.90
N GLY A 85 -6.63 4.64 -1.71
CA GLY A 85 -7.82 5.39 -1.30
C GLY A 85 -7.58 6.89 -1.26
N ARG A 86 -6.42 7.32 -0.73
CA ARG A 86 -5.98 8.72 -0.71
C ARG A 86 -5.89 9.34 -2.10
N VAL A 87 -5.39 8.58 -3.09
CA VAL A 87 -5.20 9.06 -4.47
C VAL A 87 -6.40 8.74 -5.38
N ASN A 88 -7.47 8.14 -4.82
CA ASN A 88 -8.67 7.72 -5.53
C ASN A 88 -8.38 6.81 -6.75
N MET A 89 -7.45 5.87 -6.58
CA MET A 89 -7.07 4.88 -7.59
C MET A 89 -7.60 3.49 -7.22
N PRO A 90 -7.92 2.64 -8.22
CA PRO A 90 -8.43 1.31 -7.94
C PRO A 90 -7.41 0.43 -7.23
N TYR A 91 -7.86 -0.38 -6.27
CA TYR A 91 -6.97 -1.26 -5.51
C TYR A 91 -7.57 -2.65 -5.22
N VAL A 92 -6.69 -3.61 -4.96
CA VAL A 92 -7.01 -4.98 -4.52
C VAL A 92 -6.09 -5.35 -3.36
N ASN A 93 -6.64 -5.34 -2.14
CA ASN A 93 -5.90 -5.65 -0.91
C ASN A 93 -6.23 -7.03 -0.32
N GLN A 94 -7.37 -7.64 -0.68
CA GLN A 94 -7.80 -8.92 -0.09
C GLN A 94 -7.36 -10.13 -0.92
N ARG A 95 -8.01 -10.36 -2.06
CA ARG A 95 -7.75 -11.53 -2.91
C ARG A 95 -7.95 -11.18 -4.37
N TRP A 96 -6.95 -11.51 -5.19
CA TRP A 96 -7.11 -11.51 -6.63
C TRP A 96 -7.99 -12.68 -7.09
N LEU A 97 -9.08 -12.38 -7.78
CA LEU A 97 -9.90 -13.39 -8.46
C LEU A 97 -9.35 -13.57 -9.87
N GLY A 98 -9.08 -14.81 -10.26
CA GLY A 98 -8.66 -15.11 -11.63
C GLY A 98 -9.71 -14.65 -12.63
N GLY A 99 -9.28 -13.95 -13.67
CA GLY A 99 -10.16 -13.33 -14.66
C GLY A 99 -10.55 -11.89 -14.35
N MET A 100 -9.94 -11.24 -13.34
CA MET A 100 -10.26 -9.86 -12.98
C MET A 100 -9.99 -8.86 -14.10
N LEU A 101 -8.89 -9.04 -14.83
CA LEU A 101 -8.56 -8.19 -15.97
C LEU A 101 -8.99 -8.86 -17.28
N THR A 102 -8.67 -10.14 -17.43
CA THR A 102 -8.88 -10.87 -18.69
C THR A 102 -10.35 -11.17 -18.98
N ASN A 103 -11.20 -11.27 -17.95
CA ASN A 103 -12.65 -11.45 -18.06
C ASN A 103 -13.40 -10.34 -17.32
N PHE A 104 -13.03 -9.09 -17.61
CA PHE A 104 -13.57 -7.91 -16.95
C PHE A 104 -15.10 -7.81 -17.04
N GLN A 105 -15.71 -8.27 -18.14
CA GLN A 105 -17.17 -8.27 -18.30
C GLN A 105 -17.90 -9.06 -17.20
N THR A 106 -17.33 -10.18 -16.77
CA THR A 106 -17.94 -11.01 -15.72
C THR A 106 -17.78 -10.38 -14.34
N VAL A 107 -16.61 -9.79 -14.06
CA VAL A 107 -16.37 -9.05 -12.81
C VAL A 107 -17.22 -7.79 -12.74
N HIS A 108 -17.40 -7.09 -13.86
CA HIS A 108 -18.25 -5.91 -13.94
C HIS A 108 -19.72 -6.22 -13.61
N LYS A 109 -20.25 -7.38 -14.02
CA LYS A 109 -21.59 -7.84 -13.59
C LYS A 109 -21.67 -8.04 -12.07
N ARG A 110 -20.59 -8.52 -11.43
CA ARG A 110 -20.53 -8.67 -9.97
C ARG A 110 -20.46 -7.32 -9.25
N LEU A 111 -19.80 -6.33 -9.85
CA LEU A 111 -19.81 -4.95 -9.37
C LEU A 111 -21.20 -4.31 -9.47
N GLN A 112 -21.92 -4.52 -10.58
CA GLN A 112 -23.31 -4.09 -10.71
C GLN A 112 -24.19 -4.72 -9.64
N ARG A 113 -24.02 -6.02 -9.39
CA ARG A 113 -24.70 -6.73 -8.30
C ARG A 113 -24.42 -6.13 -6.91
N LEU A 114 -23.18 -5.70 -6.64
CA LEU A 114 -22.85 -5.01 -5.39
C LEU A 114 -23.62 -3.69 -5.26
N LYS A 115 -23.64 -2.87 -6.32
CA LYS A 115 -24.38 -1.60 -6.36
C LYS A 115 -25.90 -1.80 -6.20
N GLU A 116 -26.45 -2.86 -6.79
CA GLU A 116 -27.86 -3.26 -6.59
C GLU A 116 -28.16 -3.58 -5.13
N LEU A 117 -27.29 -4.37 -4.47
CA LEU A 117 -27.47 -4.74 -3.06
C LEU A 117 -27.40 -3.53 -2.13
N GLU A 118 -26.47 -2.61 -2.38
CA GLU A 118 -26.35 -1.34 -1.64
C GLU A 118 -27.58 -0.44 -1.85
N SER A 119 -28.08 -0.33 -3.08
CA SER A 119 -29.28 0.44 -3.39
C SER A 119 -30.54 -0.15 -2.73
N MET A 120 -30.66 -1.48 -2.70
CA MET A 120 -31.75 -2.16 -2.00
C MET A 120 -31.70 -1.92 -0.50
N GLU A 121 -30.51 -1.89 0.10
CA GLU A 121 -30.34 -1.59 1.52
C GLU A 121 -30.73 -0.14 1.85
N GLN A 122 -30.28 0.82 1.05
CA GLN A 122 -30.59 2.25 1.25
C GLN A 122 -32.09 2.56 1.10
N THR A 123 -32.78 1.84 0.21
CA THR A 123 -34.22 2.04 -0.05
C THR A 123 -35.11 1.30 0.95
N GLY A 124 -34.55 0.60 1.95
CA GLY A 124 -35.34 -0.19 2.91
C GLY A 124 -35.92 -1.47 2.30
N GLY A 125 -35.38 -1.97 1.18
CA GLY A 125 -35.84 -3.16 0.46
C GLY A 125 -35.72 -4.49 1.22
N PHE A 126 -35.27 -4.45 2.47
CA PHE A 126 -35.22 -5.59 3.38
C PHE A 126 -36.50 -5.80 4.20
N GLU A 127 -37.34 -4.78 4.36
CA GLU A 127 -38.49 -4.81 5.28
C GLU A 127 -39.58 -5.82 4.90
N GLY A 128 -39.66 -6.21 3.62
CA GLY A 128 -40.60 -7.23 3.12
C GLY A 128 -40.05 -8.66 3.04
N ARG A 129 -38.82 -8.92 3.51
CA ARG A 129 -38.12 -10.21 3.34
C ARG A 129 -38.02 -10.98 4.65
N THR A 130 -37.86 -12.30 4.55
CA THR A 130 -37.65 -13.14 5.73
C THR A 130 -36.28 -12.85 6.36
N LYS A 131 -36.15 -13.01 7.68
CA LYS A 131 -34.87 -12.83 8.39
C LYS A 131 -33.72 -13.66 7.80
N LYS A 132 -34.02 -14.85 7.26
CA LYS A 132 -33.05 -15.71 6.60
C LYS A 132 -32.56 -15.11 5.28
N GLU A 133 -33.45 -14.53 4.48
CA GLU A 133 -33.09 -13.86 3.22
C GLU A 133 -32.29 -12.59 3.47
N ILE A 134 -32.67 -11.79 4.46
CA ILE A 134 -31.91 -10.60 4.88
C ILE A 134 -30.47 -11.02 5.22
N LEU A 135 -30.31 -12.04 6.08
CA LEU A 135 -28.97 -12.54 6.45
C LEU A 135 -28.16 -13.03 5.24
N MET A 136 -28.79 -13.69 4.27
CA MET A 136 -28.11 -14.17 3.06
C MET A 136 -27.66 -13.00 2.18
N LEU A 137 -28.48 -11.96 2.03
CA LEU A 137 -28.15 -10.77 1.26
C LEU A 137 -27.06 -9.93 1.93
N THR A 138 -27.11 -9.76 3.25
CA THR A 138 -26.03 -9.09 4.00
C THR A 138 -24.70 -9.83 3.81
N ARG A 139 -24.69 -11.17 3.94
CA ARG A 139 -23.48 -11.96 3.68
C ARG A 139 -22.99 -11.89 2.24
N GLU A 140 -23.90 -11.80 1.27
CA GLU A 140 -23.56 -11.59 -0.14
C GLU A 140 -22.88 -10.24 -0.33
N LYS A 141 -23.47 -9.17 0.20
CA LYS A 141 -22.92 -7.81 0.18
C LYS A 141 -21.55 -7.76 0.84
N ASP A 142 -21.42 -8.19 2.10
CA ASP A 142 -20.16 -8.15 2.86
C ASP A 142 -19.02 -8.86 2.11
N LYS A 143 -19.33 -10.00 1.47
CA LYS A 143 -18.36 -10.76 0.69
C LYS A 143 -17.94 -10.03 -0.59
N LEU A 144 -18.90 -9.42 -1.29
CA LEU A 144 -18.62 -8.66 -2.51
C LEU A 144 -17.87 -7.37 -2.19
N GLU A 145 -18.27 -6.63 -1.16
CA GLU A 145 -17.62 -5.40 -0.71
C GLU A 145 -16.17 -5.67 -0.29
N LYS A 146 -15.94 -6.72 0.52
CA LYS A 146 -14.59 -7.11 0.93
C LYS A 146 -13.69 -7.47 -0.25
N THR A 147 -14.21 -8.06 -1.32
CA THR A 147 -13.38 -8.55 -2.44
C THR A 147 -13.25 -7.57 -3.59
N LEU A 148 -14.28 -6.76 -3.85
CA LEU A 148 -14.38 -5.88 -5.02
C LEU A 148 -14.49 -4.40 -4.66
N GLY A 149 -14.50 -4.04 -3.37
CA GLY A 149 -14.67 -2.65 -2.93
C GLY A 149 -13.67 -1.68 -3.56
N GLY A 150 -12.38 -2.07 -3.62
CA GLY A 150 -11.34 -1.22 -4.22
C GLY A 150 -11.41 -1.09 -5.75
N ILE A 151 -12.23 -1.88 -6.45
CA ILE A 151 -12.48 -1.75 -7.90
C ILE A 151 -13.91 -1.32 -8.21
N ARG A 152 -14.66 -0.84 -7.21
CA ARG A 152 -16.07 -0.44 -7.33
C ARG A 152 -16.33 0.62 -8.38
N ASP A 153 -15.45 1.60 -8.44
CA ASP A 153 -15.59 2.79 -9.28
C ASP A 153 -14.91 2.62 -10.65
N MET A 154 -14.35 1.42 -10.90
CA MET A 154 -13.67 1.10 -12.13
C MET A 154 -14.64 0.73 -13.26
N SER A 155 -14.66 1.54 -14.32
CA SER A 155 -15.48 1.31 -15.51
C SER A 155 -14.72 0.66 -16.67
N LYS A 156 -13.39 0.81 -16.69
CA LYS A 156 -12.49 0.30 -17.75
C LYS A 156 -11.28 -0.38 -17.10
N VAL A 157 -10.61 -1.24 -17.85
CA VAL A 157 -9.36 -1.88 -17.42
C VAL A 157 -8.29 -0.82 -17.13
N PRO A 158 -7.40 -1.05 -16.15
CA PRO A 158 -6.35 -0.12 -15.78
C PRO A 158 -5.31 0.04 -16.89
N SER A 159 -4.66 1.20 -16.93
CA SER A 159 -3.59 1.52 -17.88
C SER A 159 -2.22 1.00 -17.43
N ALA A 160 -2.01 0.87 -16.12
CA ALA A 160 -0.85 0.19 -15.54
C ALA A 160 -1.25 -0.51 -14.23
N VAL A 161 -0.48 -1.52 -13.84
CA VAL A 161 -0.68 -2.23 -12.57
C VAL A 161 0.57 -2.09 -11.72
N TRP A 162 0.38 -1.69 -10.47
CA TRP A 162 1.40 -1.74 -9.44
C TRP A 162 1.16 -2.96 -8.54
N VAL A 163 2.18 -3.79 -8.36
CA VAL A 163 2.08 -5.08 -7.66
C VAL A 163 3.12 -5.15 -6.53
N VAL A 164 2.69 -5.70 -5.38
CA VAL A 164 3.60 -6.14 -4.30
C VAL A 164 3.71 -7.65 -4.34
N ASP A 165 4.94 -8.17 -4.40
CA ASP A 165 5.28 -9.61 -4.45
C ASP A 165 4.73 -10.31 -5.71
N THR A 166 5.50 -10.30 -6.81
CA THR A 166 5.05 -10.93 -8.07
C THR A 166 4.81 -12.43 -7.95
N LYS A 167 5.54 -13.10 -7.05
CA LYS A 167 5.43 -14.55 -6.87
C LYS A 167 4.11 -14.92 -6.21
N LYS A 168 3.70 -14.16 -5.21
CA LYS A 168 2.41 -14.34 -4.56
C LYS A 168 1.25 -13.88 -5.47
N GLU A 169 1.48 -12.85 -6.29
CA GLU A 169 0.48 -12.21 -7.15
C GLU A 169 0.61 -12.63 -8.63
N HIS A 170 1.17 -13.82 -8.88
CA HIS A 170 1.46 -14.33 -10.23
C HIS A 170 0.25 -14.34 -11.18
N ILE A 171 -0.97 -14.52 -10.64
CA ILE A 171 -2.20 -14.48 -11.44
C ILE A 171 -2.45 -13.06 -11.97
N ALA A 172 -2.27 -12.04 -11.13
CA ALA A 172 -2.45 -10.65 -11.52
C ALA A 172 -1.41 -10.23 -12.57
N VAL A 173 -0.14 -10.58 -12.34
CA VAL A 173 0.97 -10.32 -13.28
C VAL A 173 0.73 -11.04 -14.61
N GLY A 174 0.33 -12.32 -14.56
CA GLY A 174 0.03 -13.10 -15.76
C GLY A 174 -1.14 -12.56 -16.58
N GLU A 175 -2.19 -12.08 -15.91
CA GLU A 175 -3.32 -11.43 -16.59
C GLU A 175 -2.96 -10.08 -17.20
N ALA A 176 -2.23 -9.23 -16.46
CA ALA A 176 -1.76 -7.93 -16.95
C ALA A 176 -0.87 -8.11 -18.20
N ARG A 177 0.10 -9.02 -18.12
CA ARG A 177 1.00 -9.35 -19.23
C ARG A 177 0.26 -9.89 -20.45
N LYS A 178 -0.76 -10.73 -20.25
CA LYS A 178 -1.58 -11.26 -21.36
C LYS A 178 -2.35 -10.16 -22.10
N LEU A 179 -2.74 -9.09 -21.41
CA LEU A 179 -3.42 -7.93 -21.99
C LEU A 179 -2.46 -6.84 -22.48
N GLY A 180 -1.14 -6.99 -22.27
CA GLY A 180 -0.16 -5.97 -22.58
C GLY A 180 -0.23 -4.74 -21.67
N ILE A 181 -0.77 -4.89 -20.46
CA ILE A 181 -0.81 -3.81 -19.46
C ILE A 181 0.56 -3.78 -18.76
N PRO A 182 1.28 -2.64 -18.75
CA PRO A 182 2.57 -2.53 -18.09
C PRO A 182 2.50 -2.81 -16.59
N VAL A 183 3.48 -3.57 -16.10
CA VAL A 183 3.58 -3.97 -14.69
C VAL A 183 4.73 -3.23 -14.03
N VAL A 184 4.41 -2.52 -12.95
CA VAL A 184 5.35 -1.94 -11.99
C VAL A 184 5.32 -2.83 -10.75
N SER A 185 6.47 -3.30 -10.26
CA SER A 185 6.46 -4.17 -9.09
C SER A 185 7.69 -4.02 -8.22
N ILE A 186 7.49 -4.24 -6.92
CA ILE A 186 8.58 -4.52 -5.99
C ILE A 186 9.09 -5.93 -6.30
N LEU A 187 10.41 -6.08 -6.43
CA LEU A 187 11.06 -7.36 -6.68
C LEU A 187 12.00 -7.71 -5.52
N ASP A 188 11.62 -8.74 -4.77
CA ASP A 188 12.55 -9.43 -3.88
C ASP A 188 13.36 -10.47 -4.67
N THR A 189 14.43 -10.94 -4.06
CA THR A 189 15.40 -11.95 -4.50
C THR A 189 14.80 -13.25 -5.05
N ASN A 190 13.56 -13.60 -4.71
CA ASN A 190 12.87 -14.83 -5.14
C ASN A 190 12.03 -14.66 -6.42
N CYS A 191 11.84 -13.43 -6.89
CA CYS A 191 10.99 -13.07 -8.03
C CYS A 191 11.75 -13.17 -9.36
N ASP A 192 11.04 -13.35 -10.48
CA ASP A 192 11.65 -13.26 -11.82
C ASP A 192 11.55 -11.80 -12.33
N PRO A 193 12.69 -11.12 -12.58
CA PRO A 193 12.67 -9.74 -13.04
C PRO A 193 12.22 -9.56 -14.49
N ASP A 194 12.12 -10.63 -15.28
CA ASP A 194 11.72 -10.54 -16.69
C ASP A 194 10.19 -10.52 -16.87
N GLU A 195 9.43 -10.76 -15.80
CA GLU A 195 7.97 -10.69 -15.80
C GLU A 195 7.42 -9.27 -15.56
N VAL A 196 8.31 -8.31 -15.28
CA VAL A 196 7.96 -6.94 -14.86
C VAL A 196 8.65 -5.92 -15.75
N ASP A 197 7.89 -4.96 -16.26
CA ASP A 197 8.40 -3.92 -17.16
C ASP A 197 9.19 -2.84 -16.42
N PHE A 198 8.68 -2.43 -15.25
CA PHE A 198 9.30 -1.42 -14.38
C PHE A 198 9.62 -2.05 -13.01
N PRO A 199 10.73 -2.81 -12.92
CA PRO A 199 11.10 -3.50 -11.70
C PRO A 199 11.69 -2.53 -10.67
N ILE A 200 11.28 -2.62 -9.41
CA ILE A 200 11.88 -1.91 -8.28
C ILE A 200 12.50 -2.95 -7.34
N PRO A 201 13.83 -3.15 -7.34
CA PRO A 201 14.46 -4.10 -6.43
C PRO A 201 14.25 -3.68 -4.97
N GLY A 202 13.66 -4.53 -4.15
CA GLY A 202 13.37 -4.21 -2.75
C GLY A 202 12.65 -5.32 -1.99
N ASN A 203 12.58 -5.15 -0.68
CA ASN A 203 11.92 -6.07 0.24
C ASN A 203 10.39 -5.96 0.15
N ASP A 204 9.70 -7.09 -0.05
CA ASP A 204 8.23 -7.16 -0.07
C ASP A 204 7.63 -7.73 1.24
N ASP A 205 8.45 -8.27 2.15
CA ASP A 205 8.04 -8.91 3.40
C ASP A 205 7.88 -7.91 4.56
N ALA A 206 8.65 -6.81 4.54
CA ALA A 206 8.62 -5.82 5.60
C ALA A 206 7.49 -4.80 5.40
N ILE A 207 6.64 -4.62 6.43
CA ILE A 207 5.54 -3.63 6.43
C ILE A 207 6.06 -2.23 6.10
N ARG A 208 7.17 -1.81 6.74
CA ARG A 208 7.76 -0.49 6.51
C ARG A 208 8.29 -0.30 5.09
N SER A 209 8.85 -1.35 4.48
CA SER A 209 9.33 -1.33 3.10
C SER A 209 8.18 -1.23 2.11
N ALA A 210 7.18 -2.11 2.25
CA ALA A 210 5.98 -2.11 1.43
C ALA A 210 5.26 -0.76 1.52
N ALA A 211 5.02 -0.24 2.73
CA ALA A 211 4.37 1.05 2.93
C ALA A 211 5.15 2.21 2.29
N LEU A 212 6.47 2.27 2.49
CA LEU A 212 7.30 3.31 1.89
C LEU A 212 7.22 3.29 0.35
N LEU A 213 7.44 2.13 -0.26
CA LEU A 213 7.45 2.00 -1.73
C LEU A 213 6.06 2.25 -2.32
N THR A 214 4.99 1.79 -1.66
CA THR A 214 3.60 2.08 -2.05
C THR A 214 3.33 3.58 -2.01
N LYS A 215 3.73 4.25 -0.93
CA LYS A 215 3.56 5.70 -0.75
C LYS A 215 4.31 6.51 -1.80
N VAL A 216 5.50 6.08 -2.21
CA VAL A 216 6.26 6.73 -3.29
C VAL A 216 5.51 6.65 -4.62
N ILE A 217 4.97 5.49 -4.95
CA ILE A 217 4.20 5.29 -6.19
C ILE A 217 2.84 6.00 -6.13
N ALA A 218 2.18 6.01 -4.98
CA ALA A 218 0.96 6.79 -4.77
C ALA A 218 1.21 8.29 -4.94
N ARG A 219 2.33 8.80 -4.39
CA ARG A 219 2.75 10.18 -4.63
C ARG A 219 3.01 10.45 -6.12
N ALA A 220 3.66 9.53 -6.84
CA ALA A 220 3.85 9.68 -8.28
C ALA A 220 2.52 9.80 -9.05
N ALA A 221 1.51 9.02 -8.64
CA ALA A 221 0.18 9.11 -9.20
C ALA A 221 -0.51 10.44 -8.85
N ALA A 222 -0.39 10.92 -7.60
CA ALA A 222 -0.92 12.21 -7.19
C ALA A 222 -0.29 13.38 -7.98
N ASP A 223 1.04 13.39 -8.13
CA ASP A 223 1.76 14.39 -8.92
C ASP A 223 1.32 14.35 -10.40
N GLY A 224 1.05 13.16 -10.94
CA GLY A 224 0.46 12.99 -12.27
C GLY A 224 -0.95 13.56 -12.40
N LEU A 225 -1.81 13.37 -11.39
CA LEU A 225 -3.16 13.95 -11.34
C LEU A 225 -3.11 15.49 -11.28
N MET A 226 -2.22 16.05 -10.46
CA MET A 226 -2.00 17.51 -10.39
C MET A 226 -1.50 18.08 -11.72
N ALA A 227 -0.56 17.39 -12.38
CA ALA A 227 -0.08 17.83 -13.70
C ALA A 227 -1.19 17.79 -14.75
N ARG A 228 -2.12 16.82 -14.65
CA ARG A 228 -3.29 16.74 -15.52
C ARG A 228 -4.28 17.86 -15.24
N SER A 229 -4.60 18.15 -13.98
CA SER A 229 -5.52 19.23 -13.63
C SER A 229 -4.97 20.59 -14.06
N ALA A 230 -3.67 20.84 -13.89
CA ALA A 230 -3.00 22.04 -14.38
C ALA A 230 -3.08 22.19 -15.92
N ARG A 231 -2.93 21.09 -16.67
CA ARG A 231 -3.06 21.11 -18.14
C ARG A 231 -4.51 21.31 -18.62
N SER A 232 -5.49 20.78 -17.89
CA SER A 232 -6.90 21.00 -18.20
C SER A 232 -7.37 22.41 -17.82
N GLY A 233 -6.99 22.91 -16.64
CA GLY A 233 -7.31 24.26 -16.18
C GLY A 233 -6.68 25.38 -17.03
N GLY A 234 -5.57 25.11 -17.72
CA GLY A 234 -5.00 26.01 -18.73
C GLY A 234 -5.69 25.98 -20.09
N ARG A 235 -6.55 24.99 -20.36
CA ARG A 235 -7.26 24.83 -21.63
C ARG A 235 -8.68 25.40 -21.61
N ASP A 236 -9.29 25.51 -20.43
CA ASP A 236 -10.61 26.12 -20.24
C ASP A 236 -10.55 27.66 -20.09
N GLY A 237 -9.38 28.28 -20.29
CA GLY A 237 -9.18 29.74 -20.34
C GLY A 237 -9.41 30.39 -21.71
N ALA A 238 -9.80 29.64 -22.73
CA ALA A 238 -10.17 30.16 -24.05
C ALA A 238 -11.43 29.46 -24.57
N GLU A 239 -12.55 30.17 -24.46
CA GLU A 239 -13.91 29.86 -24.97
C GLU A 239 -14.78 28.88 -24.16
N GLY A 240 -15.53 29.43 -23.20
CA GLY A 240 -16.72 28.81 -22.61
C GLY A 240 -17.20 29.56 -21.37
N LYS A 241 -18.41 30.12 -21.41
CA LYS A 241 -19.01 30.96 -20.35
C LYS A 241 -19.11 30.25 -18.99
N PRO A 242 -19.07 31.00 -17.87
CA PRO A 242 -19.05 30.45 -16.52
C PRO A 242 -20.45 29.99 -16.11
N GLU A 243 -20.59 28.75 -15.66
CA GLU A 243 -21.63 28.40 -14.71
C GLU A 243 -21.02 28.28 -13.31
N VAL A 244 -21.60 29.08 -12.43
CA VAL A 244 -21.28 29.30 -11.03
C VAL A 244 -21.68 28.07 -10.22
N GLY A 245 -20.77 27.54 -9.41
CA GLY A 245 -21.07 26.46 -8.48
C GLY A 245 -19.91 26.15 -7.53
N SER A 246 -20.01 26.73 -6.33
CA SER A 246 -19.36 26.37 -5.06
C SER A 246 -17.83 26.51 -4.91
N ASP A 247 -17.46 27.53 -4.12
CA ASP A 247 -16.36 27.50 -3.15
C ASP A 247 -16.41 26.20 -2.32
N GLU A 248 -15.73 25.15 -2.78
CA GLU A 248 -15.27 24.09 -1.90
C GLU A 248 -13.81 24.38 -1.53
N PRO A 249 -13.45 24.44 -0.23
CA PRO A 249 -12.06 24.59 0.16
C PRO A 249 -11.25 23.42 -0.40
N LEU A 250 -10.03 23.71 -0.89
CA LEU A 250 -9.14 22.72 -1.48
C LEU A 250 -9.05 21.48 -0.56
N PRO A 251 -9.12 20.26 -1.12
CA PRO A 251 -8.95 19.04 -0.35
C PRO A 251 -7.70 19.06 0.55
N GLU A 252 -7.80 18.50 1.76
CA GLU A 252 -6.71 18.54 2.77
C GLU A 252 -5.37 17.99 2.25
N TRP A 253 -5.41 17.04 1.30
CA TRP A 253 -4.20 16.49 0.67
C TRP A 253 -3.45 17.49 -0.22
N GLU A 254 -4.16 18.46 -0.78
CA GLU A 254 -3.61 19.52 -1.64
C GLU A 254 -2.96 20.60 -0.77
N GLN A 255 -3.54 20.90 0.40
CA GLN A 255 -2.98 21.81 1.40
C GLN A 255 -1.70 21.25 2.04
N ASP A 256 -1.68 19.96 2.38
CA ASP A 256 -0.50 19.30 2.97
C ASP A 256 0.73 19.28 2.03
N LEU A 257 0.50 19.22 0.73
CA LEU A 257 1.55 19.21 -0.29
C LEU A 257 2.06 20.62 -0.62
N LEU A 258 1.18 21.63 -0.58
CA LEU A 258 1.54 23.03 -0.71
C LEU A 258 2.28 23.56 0.53
N ALA A 259 1.87 23.15 1.74
CA ALA A 259 2.51 23.55 3.00
C ALA A 259 3.88 22.90 3.21
N ASN A 260 4.04 21.62 2.84
CA ASN A 260 5.32 20.90 2.94
C ASN A 260 6.15 20.96 1.64
N GLY A 261 5.90 21.96 0.81
CA GLY A 261 6.63 22.25 -0.42
C GLY A 261 8.09 22.62 -0.15
N GLY A 262 8.91 21.59 0.09
CA GLY A 262 10.36 21.68 0.07
C GLY A 262 11.01 22.04 1.40
N GLU A 263 10.98 21.11 2.37
CA GLU A 263 12.08 20.87 3.34
C GLU A 263 11.66 19.74 4.28
N VAL A 264 12.30 18.57 4.18
CA VAL A 264 12.35 17.63 5.31
C VAL A 264 13.51 18.11 6.18
N GLY A 265 13.21 19.10 7.02
CA GLY A 265 14.12 19.64 8.01
C GLY A 265 14.60 18.56 8.96
N SER A 266 15.92 18.46 9.07
CA SER A 266 16.66 17.71 10.05
C SER A 266 16.35 18.20 11.46
N ASP A 267 15.74 17.37 12.31
CA ASP A 267 15.85 17.57 13.75
C ASP A 267 16.55 16.38 14.40
N GLY A 268 17.87 16.54 14.43
CA GLY A 268 18.74 15.86 15.36
C GLY A 268 19.84 16.83 15.78
N ALA A 269 19.60 17.61 16.85
CA ALA A 269 20.49 17.77 18.01
C ALA A 269 20.22 19.08 18.78
N SER A 270 19.92 18.97 20.08
CA SER A 270 20.88 19.40 21.11
C SER A 270 20.40 19.03 22.52
N LEU A 271 21.18 18.19 23.19
CA LEU A 271 21.27 18.10 24.64
C LEU A 271 21.97 19.35 25.18
N SER A 272 21.39 20.00 26.19
CA SER A 272 22.10 20.63 27.33
C SER A 272 21.04 20.96 28.40
N ALA A 273 21.02 20.41 29.61
CA ALA A 273 21.99 20.45 30.71
C ALA A 273 21.35 21.18 31.91
N ALA A 274 20.96 20.40 32.92
CA ALA A 274 20.94 20.72 34.34
C ALA A 274 20.84 19.36 35.05
N GLY A 275 21.90 18.73 35.56
CA GLY A 275 22.72 19.17 36.70
C GLY A 275 21.91 18.91 37.98
N ALA A 276 22.36 18.22 39.03
CA ALA A 276 23.58 17.50 39.40
C ALA A 276 23.27 16.79 40.75
N ALA A 277 24.11 15.83 41.14
CA ALA A 277 24.28 15.31 42.54
C ALA A 277 23.10 14.49 43.12
N THR A 278 23.25 13.41 43.89
CA THR A 278 24.36 12.87 44.71
C THR A 278 23.96 11.48 45.23
N GLU A 279 24.99 10.65 45.50
CA GLU A 279 25.05 9.60 46.55
C GLU A 279 24.17 8.33 46.49
N ALA A 280 24.86 7.20 46.32
CA ALA A 280 24.61 5.97 47.09
C ALA A 280 25.64 5.92 48.25
N PRO A 281 25.59 4.99 49.25
CA PRO A 281 24.68 3.84 49.41
C PRO A 281 24.20 3.56 50.87
N ASN A 282 23.36 2.52 50.98
CA ASN A 282 23.28 1.53 52.09
C ASN A 282 22.59 1.90 53.43
N ALA A 283 21.51 1.19 53.79
CA ALA A 283 21.48 0.24 54.92
C ALA A 283 20.05 -0.20 55.35
N ALA A 284 19.93 -1.52 55.48
CA ALA A 284 19.21 -2.27 56.53
C ALA A 284 17.68 -2.19 56.66
N SER A 285 17.02 -3.33 56.39
CA SER A 285 16.23 -4.00 57.43
C SER A 285 16.14 -5.50 57.14
N ALA A 286 16.54 -6.28 58.14
CA ALA A 286 16.53 -7.72 58.20
C ALA A 286 15.26 -8.22 58.91
N ALA A 287 14.70 -9.37 58.50
CA ALA A 287 14.16 -10.39 59.40
C ALA A 287 13.62 -11.61 58.62
N ALA A 288 14.41 -12.69 58.70
CA ALA A 288 14.11 -14.11 58.94
C ALA A 288 12.74 -14.77 58.59
N PRO A 289 12.75 -16.11 58.35
CA PRO A 289 11.67 -16.87 57.73
C PRO A 289 10.68 -17.49 58.74
N ALA A 290 9.48 -17.82 58.28
CA ALA A 290 8.54 -18.67 59.02
C ALA A 290 8.01 -19.79 58.10
N THR A 291 8.53 -20.99 58.33
CA THR A 291 7.92 -22.28 57.96
C THR A 291 7.01 -22.76 59.10
N THR A 292 5.97 -23.53 58.74
CA THR A 292 4.99 -24.27 59.57
C THR A 292 3.90 -23.39 60.20
N SER A 293 2.60 -23.74 60.22
CA SER A 293 1.84 -24.97 59.98
C SER A 293 0.36 -24.60 59.78
N ASN A 294 -0.39 -25.39 59.02
CA ASN A 294 -1.71 -25.86 59.47
C ASN A 294 -2.22 -27.00 58.60
N GLY A 295 -2.19 -28.21 59.17
CA GLY A 295 -3.15 -29.25 58.82
C GLY A 295 -4.54 -28.86 59.32
N THR A 296 -5.61 -29.21 58.59
CA THR A 296 -6.44 -30.41 58.86
C THR A 296 -7.34 -30.14 60.10
N GLN A 297 -8.67 -30.16 60.10
CA GLN A 297 -9.74 -30.84 59.34
C GLN A 297 -11.05 -30.06 59.64
N SER A 298 -12.13 -30.12 58.87
CA SER A 298 -13.17 -31.15 59.03
C SER A 298 -14.33 -30.86 58.06
N ALA A 299 -15.01 -31.80 57.39
CA ALA A 299 -15.00 -33.27 57.52
C ALA A 299 -14.95 -33.72 58.99
N ASN A 300 -16.10 -33.42 59.62
CA ASN A 300 -16.57 -33.53 61.01
C ASN A 300 -16.03 -32.57 62.05
#